data_AF-A0A0F9VKQ1-F1
#
_entry.id   AF-A0A0F9VKQ1-F1
#
_cell.length_a   1.000
_cell.length_b   1.000
_cell.length_c   1.000
_cell.angle_alpha   90.00
_cell.angle_beta   90.00
_cell.angle_gamma   90.00
#
_symmetry.space_group_name_H-M   'P 1'
#
loop_
_entity.id
_entity.type
_entity.pdbx_description
1 polymer ?
#
loop_
_entity_poly.entity_id
_entity_poly.type
_entity_poly.pdbx_seq_one_letter_code
_entity_poly.pdbx_strand_id
1 'polypeptide(L)'
;MHMMMSGGGCVACHGADRGGGRLMPRFWQSAPPLTAAALFGEHDEAAGTEGATESHGDHDDYTDDTLRRAITDGIDPGGERLDPVMPRWSMTDADMTDLIAYLKTPVDSAK
;
A
#
# COMPACT_ATOMS: atom_id res chain seq x y z
N MET A 1 24.40 -11.41 11.56
CA MET A 1 24.27 -11.09 10.12
C MET A 1 23.28 -9.93 10.01
N HIS A 2 23.75 -8.68 10.08
CA HIS A 2 22.86 -7.51 9.89
C HIS A 2 22.74 -7.25 8.40
N MET A 3 21.71 -7.83 7.78
CA MET A 3 21.35 -7.52 6.40
C MET A 3 20.69 -6.14 6.38
N MET A 4 21.54 -5.12 6.20
CA MET A 4 21.13 -3.78 5.79
C MET A 4 20.64 -3.90 4.35
N MET A 5 19.40 -4.34 4.15
CA MET A 5 18.75 -4.30 2.84
C MET A 5 18.37 -2.84 2.60
N SER A 6 19.01 -2.27 1.58
CA SER A 6 18.89 -0.93 1.04
C SER A 6 17.52 -0.28 1.26
N GLY A 7 17.55 0.93 1.82
CA GLY A 7 16.39 1.80 1.90
C GLY A 7 15.74 1.98 0.54
N GLY A 8 14.53 1.45 0.40
CA GLY A 8 13.59 1.81 -0.64
C GLY A 8 12.35 2.36 0.06
N GLY A 9 11.94 3.57 -0.27
CA GLY A 9 10.62 4.06 0.14
C GLY A 9 9.51 3.24 -0.51
N CYS A 10 8.25 3.60 -0.25
CA CYS A 10 7.07 2.90 -0.79
C CYS A 10 7.17 2.67 -2.32
N VAL A 11 7.75 3.64 -3.04
CA VAL A 11 8.02 3.61 -4.50
C VAL A 11 8.79 2.37 -4.98
N ALA A 12 9.64 1.76 -4.16
CA ALA A 12 10.45 0.61 -4.57
C ALA A 12 9.60 -0.65 -4.82
N CYS A 13 8.45 -0.75 -4.15
CA CYS A 13 7.50 -1.84 -4.34
C CYS A 13 6.25 -1.37 -5.09
N HIS A 14 5.72 -0.19 -4.75
CA HIS A 14 4.44 0.30 -5.26
C HIS A 14 4.55 1.14 -6.54
N GLY A 15 5.76 1.40 -7.05
CA GLY A 15 5.98 2.18 -8.26
C GLY A 15 5.89 3.69 -8.05
N ALA A 16 6.45 4.45 -8.99
CA ALA A 16 6.42 5.92 -8.97
C ALA A 16 5.03 6.48 -9.27
N ASP A 17 4.25 5.73 -10.04
CA ASP A 17 2.84 5.95 -10.34
C ASP A 17 1.90 5.40 -9.26
N ARG A 18 2.44 4.81 -8.18
CA ARG A 18 1.67 4.11 -7.14
C ARG A 18 0.77 3.00 -7.70
N GLY A 19 1.03 2.50 -8.90
CA GLY A 19 0.23 1.47 -9.55
C GLY A 19 0.47 0.05 -9.04
N GLY A 20 1.46 -0.13 -8.15
CA GLY A 20 1.87 -1.45 -7.70
C GLY A 20 2.65 -2.20 -8.78
N GLY A 21 2.82 -3.50 -8.58
CA GLY A 21 3.48 -4.36 -9.55
C GLY A 21 4.15 -5.60 -8.96
N ARG A 22 4.65 -6.45 -9.84
CA ARG A 22 5.39 -7.66 -9.45
C ARG A 22 6.76 -7.27 -8.90
N LEU A 23 7.10 -7.83 -7.74
CA LEU A 23 8.36 -7.56 -7.08
C LEU A 23 9.47 -8.37 -7.75
N MET A 24 10.67 -7.79 -7.91
CA MET A 24 11.84 -8.54 -8.40
C MET A 24 12.88 -8.66 -7.28
N PRO A 25 13.48 -9.85 -7.07
CA PRO A 25 13.37 -11.09 -7.85
C PRO A 25 12.16 -11.97 -7.50
N ARG A 26 11.33 -11.60 -6.50
CA ARG A 26 10.15 -12.37 -6.06
C ARG A 26 8.94 -12.13 -6.97
N PHE A 27 9.04 -12.50 -8.25
CA PHE A 27 8.02 -12.21 -9.26
C PHE A 27 6.64 -12.85 -8.97
N TRP A 28 6.60 -13.82 -8.05
CA TRP A 28 5.39 -14.43 -7.50
C TRP A 28 4.68 -13.59 -6.44
N GLN A 29 5.31 -12.55 -5.88
CA GLN A 29 4.68 -11.54 -5.02
C GLN A 29 4.37 -10.29 -5.86
N SER A 30 3.28 -9.60 -5.55
CA SER A 30 2.96 -8.28 -6.10
C SER A 30 2.63 -7.30 -4.99
N ALA A 31 3.09 -6.07 -5.12
CA ALA A 31 2.61 -4.96 -4.33
C ALA A 31 1.31 -4.42 -4.94
N PRO A 32 0.26 -4.18 -4.14
CA PRO A 32 -0.97 -3.58 -4.62
C PRO A 32 -0.80 -2.07 -4.92
N PRO A 33 -1.71 -1.43 -5.67
CA PRO A 33 -1.65 -0.01 -5.99
C PRO A 33 -1.95 0.91 -4.79
N LEU A 34 -1.14 1.93 -4.51
CA LEU A 34 -1.41 2.95 -3.47
C LEU A 34 -2.11 4.21 -4.05
N THR A 35 -2.97 4.03 -5.04
CA THR A 35 -3.71 5.15 -5.64
C THR A 35 -4.86 5.56 -4.74
N ALA A 36 -5.36 6.80 -4.90
CA ALA A 36 -6.50 7.26 -4.12
C ALA A 36 -7.73 6.36 -4.30
N ALA A 37 -7.96 5.87 -5.51
CA ALA A 37 -9.05 4.95 -5.81
C ALA A 37 -8.90 3.59 -5.12
N ALA A 38 -7.67 3.07 -5.04
CA ALA A 38 -7.41 1.75 -4.43
C ALA A 38 -7.31 1.76 -2.90
N LEU A 39 -7.18 2.94 -2.28
CA LEU A 39 -7.14 3.07 -0.83
C LEU A 39 -8.48 3.56 -0.26
N PHE A 40 -9.16 4.46 -0.96
CA PHE A 40 -10.32 5.20 -0.43
C PHE A 40 -11.59 5.03 -1.26
N GLY A 41 -11.57 4.23 -2.33
CA GLY A 41 -12.76 3.93 -3.12
C GLY A 41 -13.47 2.68 -2.59
N GLU A 42 -14.79 2.62 -2.72
CA GLU A 42 -15.58 1.45 -2.31
C GLU A 42 -15.12 0.18 -3.05
N HIS A 43 -14.66 -0.82 -2.29
CA HIS A 43 -14.27 -2.14 -2.81
C HIS A 43 -15.42 -3.16 -2.65
N ASP A 44 -15.91 -3.73 -3.75
CA ASP A 44 -16.87 -4.85 -3.71
C ASP A 44 -16.14 -6.17 -3.34
N GLU A 45 -16.71 -6.90 -2.37
CA GLU A 45 -16.32 -8.18 -1.73
C GLU A 45 -16.24 -9.41 -2.70
N ALA A 46 -15.81 -9.21 -3.95
CA ALA A 46 -15.84 -10.22 -5.01
C ALA A 46 -14.52 -10.34 -5.80
N ALA A 47 -13.42 -9.78 -5.30
CA ALA A 47 -12.10 -9.85 -5.96
C ALA A 47 -11.18 -10.97 -5.43
N GLY A 48 -11.77 -12.02 -4.86
CA GLY A 48 -11.06 -13.25 -4.52
C GLY A 48 -11.01 -14.25 -5.68
N THR A 49 -10.45 -13.90 -6.85
CA THR A 49 -10.10 -14.91 -7.88
C THR A 49 -8.81 -14.57 -8.64
N GLU A 50 -7.85 -15.49 -8.55
CA GLU A 50 -6.81 -15.85 -9.53
C GLU A 50 -6.66 -14.89 -10.74
N GLY A 51 -6.00 -13.74 -10.55
CA GLY A 51 -5.72 -12.80 -11.66
C GLY A 51 -5.70 -11.35 -11.20
N ALA A 52 -4.70 -10.98 -10.41
CA ALA A 52 -4.48 -9.64 -9.89
C ALA A 52 -4.53 -8.55 -10.98
N THR A 53 -5.70 -7.93 -11.13
CA THR A 53 -5.85 -6.59 -11.67
C THR A 53 -6.55 -5.75 -10.59
N GLU A 54 -5.75 -4.96 -9.90
CA GLU A 54 -6.17 -3.70 -9.24
C GLU A 54 -7.08 -3.77 -8.02
N SER A 55 -6.99 -4.80 -7.16
CA SER A 55 -7.58 -4.71 -5.82
C SER A 55 -6.54 -4.86 -4.71
N HIS A 56 -6.73 -4.08 -3.67
CA HIS A 56 -5.89 -3.97 -2.50
C HIS A 56 -6.19 -5.09 -1.47
N GLY A 57 -6.57 -6.29 -1.93
CA GLY A 57 -7.12 -7.32 -1.04
C GLY A 57 -8.59 -7.06 -0.69
N ASP A 58 -9.14 -7.91 0.16
CA ASP A 58 -10.53 -7.86 0.64
C ASP A 58 -10.50 -7.15 2.00
N HIS A 59 -10.56 -5.82 1.99
CA HIS A 59 -10.57 -5.02 3.20
C HIS A 59 -11.53 -3.83 3.05
N ASP A 60 -12.10 -3.39 4.17
CA ASP A 60 -12.85 -2.13 4.22
C ASP A 60 -12.01 -0.97 3.68
N ASP A 61 -12.67 0.10 3.22
CA ASP A 61 -11.99 1.31 2.75
C ASP A 61 -11.07 1.89 3.84
N TYR A 62 -9.91 2.39 3.43
CA TYR A 62 -9.04 3.08 4.37
C TYR A 62 -9.65 4.42 4.79
N THR A 63 -9.54 4.71 6.08
CA THR A 63 -9.68 6.04 6.66
C THR A 63 -8.29 6.56 7.02
N ASP A 64 -8.15 7.83 7.36
CA ASP A 64 -6.87 8.42 7.77
C ASP A 64 -6.28 7.68 8.98
N ASP A 65 -7.12 7.26 9.93
CA ASP A 65 -6.71 6.53 11.13
C ASP A 65 -6.32 5.08 10.80
N THR A 66 -7.09 4.38 9.96
CA THR A 66 -6.75 2.99 9.59
C THR A 66 -5.54 2.94 8.66
N LEU A 67 -5.33 3.94 7.80
CA LEU A 67 -4.15 4.04 6.95
C LEU A 67 -2.90 4.37 7.76
N ARG A 68 -3.01 5.28 8.74
CA ARG A 68 -1.94 5.53 9.72
C ARG A 68 -1.54 4.25 10.43
N ARG A 69 -2.52 3.50 10.95
CA ARG A 69 -2.30 2.20 11.62
C ARG A 69 -1.64 1.19 10.69
N ALA A 70 -2.03 1.14 9.42
CA ALA A 70 -1.41 0.26 8.44
C ALA A 70 0.06 0.61 8.19
N ILE A 71 0.39 1.90 8.12
CA ILE A 71 1.76 2.38 7.88
C ILE A 71 2.66 2.15 9.11
N THR A 72 2.14 2.34 10.33
CA THR A 72 2.94 2.24 11.56
C THR A 72 3.00 0.83 12.13
N ASP A 73 1.86 0.14 12.16
CA ASP A 73 1.71 -1.14 12.87
C ASP A 73 1.61 -2.31 11.90
N GLY A 74 1.35 -2.03 10.61
CA GLY A 74 1.14 -3.05 9.60
C GLY A 74 -0.17 -3.80 9.80
N ILE A 75 -1.22 -3.11 10.21
CA ILE A 75 -2.58 -3.63 10.40
C ILE A 75 -3.54 -2.88 9.48
N ASP A 76 -4.21 -3.58 8.60
CA ASP A 76 -5.16 -3.02 7.63
C ASP A 76 -6.49 -2.58 8.28
N PRO A 77 -7.48 -2.06 7.53
CA PRO A 77 -8.76 -1.61 8.08
C PRO A 77 -9.55 -2.73 8.77
N GLY A 78 -9.58 -3.92 8.16
CA GLY A 78 -10.23 -5.13 8.69
C GLY A 78 -9.55 -5.74 9.92
N GLY A 79 -8.34 -5.29 10.24
CA GLY A 79 -7.57 -5.75 11.40
C GLY A 79 -6.60 -6.89 11.09
N GLU A 80 -6.43 -7.25 9.82
CA GLU A 80 -5.47 -8.26 9.40
C GLU A 80 -4.06 -7.65 9.30
N ARG A 81 -3.05 -8.53 9.39
CA ARG A 81 -1.65 -8.10 9.32
C ARG A 81 -1.17 -8.04 7.88
N LEU A 82 -0.57 -6.92 7.50
CA LEU A 82 0.12 -6.77 6.23
C LEU A 82 1.31 -7.74 6.12
N ASP A 83 1.67 -8.10 4.88
CA ASP A 83 2.83 -8.96 4.59
C ASP A 83 4.08 -8.46 5.36
N PRO A 84 4.85 -9.35 6.01
CA PRO A 84 6.06 -8.97 6.74
C PRO A 84 7.10 -8.19 5.92
N VAL A 85 7.05 -8.28 4.59
CA VAL A 85 7.92 -7.52 3.68
C VAL A 85 7.55 -6.03 3.60
N MET A 86 6.31 -5.67 3.92
CA MET A 86 5.91 -4.26 3.95
C MET A 86 6.61 -3.54 5.12
N PRO A 87 7.34 -2.45 4.89
CA PRO A 87 8.00 -1.72 5.97
C PRO A 87 6.99 -1.07 6.91
N ARG A 88 7.31 -1.02 8.21
CA ARG A 88 6.58 -0.27 9.23
C ARG A 88 7.35 1.02 9.50
N TRP A 89 6.69 2.16 9.32
CA TRP A 89 7.34 3.46 9.38
C TRP A 89 7.09 4.17 10.71
N SER A 90 8.10 4.91 11.17
CA SER A 90 7.98 5.84 12.28
C SER A 90 8.33 7.23 11.78
N MET A 91 7.39 8.17 11.92
CA MET A 91 7.52 9.56 11.49
C MET A 91 6.67 10.46 12.39
N THR A 92 6.80 11.78 12.25
CA THR A 92 6.00 12.71 13.06
C THR A 92 4.54 12.70 12.60
N ASP A 93 3.62 13.18 13.45
CA ASP A 93 2.21 13.31 13.07
C ASP A 93 1.99 14.26 11.90
N ALA A 94 2.84 15.28 11.77
CA ALA A 94 2.82 16.22 10.64
C ALA A 94 3.20 15.49 9.34
N ASP A 95 4.32 14.75 9.35
CA ASP A 95 4.76 13.99 8.16
C ASP A 95 3.74 12.92 7.75
N MET A 96 3.11 12.25 8.73
CA MET A 96 2.07 11.26 8.46
C MET A 96 0.83 11.93 7.83
N THR A 97 0.45 13.10 8.32
CA THR A 97 -0.68 13.86 7.76
C THR A 97 -0.39 14.29 6.32
N ASP A 98 0.82 14.80 6.06
CA ASP A 98 1.26 15.19 4.71
C ASP A 98 1.32 13.99 3.76
N LEU A 99 1.80 12.83 4.25
CA LEU A 99 1.83 11.59 3.47
C LEU A 99 0.42 11.11 3.10
N ILE A 100 -0.52 11.10 4.04
CA ILE A 100 -1.92 10.72 3.78
C ILE A 100 -2.54 11.69 2.78
N ALA A 101 -2.30 13.00 2.93
CA ALA A 101 -2.78 14.01 1.99
C ALA A 101 -2.20 13.77 0.58
N TYR A 102 -0.92 13.43 0.47
CA TYR A 102 -0.29 13.05 -0.80
C TYR A 102 -0.92 11.80 -1.42
N LEU A 103 -1.20 10.76 -0.64
CA LEU A 103 -1.80 9.52 -1.14
C LEU A 103 -3.23 9.73 -1.68
N LYS A 104 -3.96 10.72 -1.15
CA LYS A 104 -5.29 11.12 -1.65
C LYS A 104 -5.24 11.88 -2.98
N THR A 105 -4.06 12.35 -3.42
CA THR A 105 -3.96 13.01 -4.72
C THR A 105 -4.17 12.00 -5.85
N PRO A 106 -4.81 12.40 -6.96
CA PRO A 106 -4.91 11.53 -8.13
C PRO A 106 -3.53 11.23 -8.71
N VAL A 107 -3.38 10.05 -9.32
CA VAL A 107 -2.24 9.75 -10.19
C VAL A 107 -2.70 9.93 -11.63
N ASP A 108 -1.88 10.55 -12.47
CA ASP A 108 -2.15 10.57 -13.90
C ASP A 108 -1.95 9.15 -14.45
N SER A 109 -3.05 8.42 -14.66
CA SER A 109 -3.03 7.05 -15.22
C SER A 109 -2.64 6.99 -16.71
N ALA A 110 -2.13 8.10 -17.28
CA ALA A 110 -1.75 8.17 -18.68
C ALA A 110 -0.48 7.36 -18.93
N LYS A 111 -0.68 6.09 -19.29
CA LYS A 111 0.34 5.20 -19.86
C LYS A 111 -0.12 4.69 -21.22
#